data_AF-A0A350YGA2-F1
#
_entry.id   AF-A0A350YGA2-F1
#
_cell.length_a   1.000
_cell.length_b   1.000
_cell.length_c   1.000
_cell.angle_alpha   90.00
_cell.angle_beta   90.00
_cell.angle_gamma   90.00
#
_symmetry.space_group_name_H-M   'P 1'
#
loop_
_entity.id
_entity.type
_entity.pdbx_description
1 polymer ?
#
loop_
_entity_poly.entity_id
_entity_poly.type
_entity_poly.pdbx_seq_one_letter_code
_entity_poly.pdbx_strand_id
1 'polypeptide(L)' 'MCWLSSFGTNERKILHLRLTPHSPWRPYTAFPQYAVADYRIPGGSLGWATYQKLRLAGWVLVSSVNQTGLMGDDFQDLAS' A
#
# COMPACT_ATOMS: atom_id res chain seq x y z
N MET A 1 -3.66 1.90 4.61
CA MET A 1 -2.47 2.17 3.76
C MET A 1 -2.04 0.91 3.04
N CYS A 2 -1.43 0.98 1.86
CA CYS A 2 -1.04 -0.19 1.06
C CYS A 2 0.22 0.14 0.25
N TRP A 3 1.12 -0.83 0.08
CA TRP A 3 2.29 -0.69 -0.80
C TRP A 3 1.93 -1.15 -2.20
N LEU A 4 1.97 -0.26 -3.19
CA LEU A 4 1.72 -0.59 -4.59
C LEU A 4 2.99 -0.34 -5.41
N SER A 5 3.26 -1.20 -6.38
CA SER A 5 4.32 -0.97 -7.36
C SER A 5 3.92 0.18 -8.27
N SER A 6 4.85 1.08 -8.57
CA SER A 6 4.60 2.12 -9.57
C SER A 6 4.49 1.47 -10.94
N PHE A 7 3.43 1.79 -11.70
CA PHE A 7 3.28 1.33 -13.08
C PHE A 7 4.56 1.65 -13.88
N GLY A 8 5.17 0.62 -14.47
CA GLY A 8 6.36 0.74 -15.32
C GLY A 8 7.71 0.46 -14.65
N THR A 9 7.79 0.37 -13.32
CA THR A 9 9.04 -0.04 -12.62
C THR A 9 8.72 -1.01 -11.48
N ASN A 10 8.98 -2.30 -11.71
CA ASN A 10 8.80 -3.36 -10.69
C ASN A 10 9.69 -3.18 -9.46
N GLU A 11 10.65 -2.26 -9.51
CA GLU A 11 11.69 -2.09 -8.50
C GLU A 11 11.28 -1.11 -7.39
N ARG A 12 10.27 -0.26 -7.60
CA ARG A 12 9.92 0.80 -6.64
C ARG A 12 8.48 0.68 -6.14
N LYS A 13 8.34 0.29 -4.88
CA LYS A 13 7.07 0.34 -4.14
C LYS A 13 6.86 1.75 -3.59
N ILE A 14 5.62 2.22 -3.71
CA ILE A 14 5.16 3.51 -3.20
C ILE A 14 3.97 3.31 -2.26
N LEU A 15 3.98 4.02 -1.13
CA LEU A 15 2.90 4.00 -0.17
C LEU A 15 1.66 4.68 -0.76
N HIS A 16 0.57 3.95 -0.84
CA HIS A 16 -0.74 4.49 -1.16
C HIS A 16 -1.62 4.58 0.09
N LEU A 17 -2.34 5.69 0.19
CA LEU A 17 -3.27 5.98 1.25
C LEU A 17 -4.69 5.98 0.68
N ARG A 18 -5.61 5.50 1.52
CA ARG A 18 -7.04 5.50 1.28
C ARG A 18 -7.71 5.85 2.59
N LEU A 19 -8.51 6.93 2.58
CA LEU A 19 -9.17 7.44 3.79
C LEU A 19 -10.50 6.74 4.05
N THR A 20 -11.22 6.37 2.99
CA THR A 20 -12.49 5.64 3.08
C THR A 20 -12.43 4.35 2.28
N PRO A 21 -13.06 3.24 2.71
CA PRO A 21 -12.99 1.95 2.02
C PRO A 21 -13.35 1.99 0.53
N HIS A 22 -14.23 2.91 0.13
CA HIS A 22 -14.70 3.05 -1.26
C HIS A 22 -13.88 4.05 -2.10
N SER A 23 -12.95 4.79 -1.49
CA SER A 23 -12.08 5.68 -2.25
C SER A 23 -11.01 4.91 -3.03
N PRO A 24 -10.57 5.41 -4.18
CA PRO A 24 -9.41 4.85 -4.85
C PRO A 24 -8.16 5.01 -3.99
N TRP A 25 -7.23 4.08 -4.13
CA TRP A 25 -5.88 4.22 -3.59
C TRP A 25 -5.18 5.39 -4.27
N ARG A 26 -4.63 6.32 -3.50
CA ARG A 26 -3.85 7.45 -4.01
C ARG A 26 -2.47 7.45 -3.37
N PRO A 27 -1.41 7.90 -4.07
CA PRO A 27 -0.08 7.96 -3.48
C PRO A 27 -0.09 8.87 -2.25
N TYR A 28 0.75 8.58 -1.26
CA TYR A 28 0.86 9.38 -0.04
C TYR A 28 1.16 10.86 -0.31
N THR A 29 1.81 11.17 -1.44
CA THR A 29 2.08 12.54 -1.91
C THR A 29 0.82 13.35 -2.21
N ALA A 30 -0.31 12.69 -2.50
CA ALA A 30 -1.60 13.36 -2.68
C ALA A 30 -2.22 13.84 -1.35
N PHE A 31 -1.64 13.44 -0.21
CA PHE A 31 -2.11 13.83 1.12
C PHE A 31 -0.98 14.51 1.92
N PRO A 32 -0.67 15.78 1.63
CA PRO A 32 0.42 16.51 2.29
C PRO A 32 0.25 16.60 3.81
N GLN A 33 -0.99 16.51 4.33
CA GLN A 33 -1.26 16.49 5.77
C GLN A 33 -0.73 15.23 6.48
N TYR A 34 -0.61 14.13 5.75
CA TYR A 34 -0.10 12.86 6.27
C TYR A 34 1.34 12.60 5.84
N ALA A 35 1.73 13.13 4.68
CA ALA A 35 3.04 12.95 4.11
C ALA A 35 4.14 13.48 5.04
N VAL A 36 5.18 12.67 5.19
CA VAL A 36 6.47 13.07 5.75
C VAL A 36 7.45 13.10 4.60
N ALA A 37 8.27 14.14 4.52
CA ALA A 37 9.32 14.23 3.52
C ALA A 37 10.21 12.99 3.61
N ASP A 38 10.25 12.19 2.55
CA ASP A 38 11.11 11.01 2.51
C ASP A 38 12.57 11.41 2.41
N TYR A 39 13.42 10.68 3.14
CA TYR A 39 14.85 10.70 2.92
C TYR A 39 15.14 10.14 1.52
N ARG A 40 15.98 10.83 0.74
CA ARG A 40 16.39 10.38 -0.60
C ARG A 40 17.38 9.22 -0.47
N ILE A 41 16.87 8.02 -0.20
CA ILE A 41 17.64 6.79 -0.22
C ILE A 41 17.55 6.19 -1.63
N PRO A 42 18.67 6.00 -2.34
CA PRO A 42 18.67 5.33 -3.64
C PRO A 42 18.16 3.89 -3.49
N GLY A 43 17.18 3.50 -4.31
CA GLY A 43 16.51 2.18 -4.22
C GLY A 43 15.48 2.04 -3.09
N GLY A 44 15.26 3.08 -2.28
CA GLY A 44 14.28 3.06 -1.20
C GLY A 44 12.82 3.16 -1.67
N SER A 45 11.93 2.50 -0.93
CA SER A 45 10.47 2.64 -1.07
C SER A 45 10.02 4.07 -0.74
N LEU A 46 9.17 4.63 -1.58
CA LEU A 46 8.65 5.99 -1.40
C LEU A 46 7.52 5.99 -0.37
N GLY A 47 7.66 6.77 0.69
CA GLY A 47 6.68 6.88 1.78
C GLY A 47 7.03 6.04 3.00
N TRP A 48 8.27 5.59 3.18
CA TRP A 48 8.66 4.80 4.36
C TRP A 48 8.55 5.60 5.66
N ALA A 49 8.99 6.86 5.64
CA ALA A 49 8.84 7.76 6.78
C ALA A 49 7.35 8.03 7.08
N THR A 50 6.55 8.19 6.03
CA THR A 50 5.09 8.35 6.15
C THR A 50 4.45 7.09 6.74
N TYR A 51 4.86 5.90 6.31
CA TYR A 51 4.39 4.62 6.84
C TYR A 51 4.66 4.51 8.33
N GLN A 52 5.87 4.83 8.80
CA GLN A 52 6.22 4.77 10.21
C GLN A 52 5.33 5.72 11.04
N LYS A 53 5.17 6.98 10.59
CA LYS A 53 4.30 7.96 11.25
C LYS A 53 2.85 7.46 11.34
N LEU A 54 2.30 6.96 10.23
CA LEU A 54 0.93 6.49 10.19
C LEU A 54 0.73 5.22 11.01
N ARG A 55 1.71 4.32 11.05
CA ARG A 55 1.65 3.10 11.87
C ARG A 55 1.58 3.43 13.35
N LEU A 56 2.37 4.41 13.81
CA LEU A 56 2.31 4.92 15.17
C LEU A 56 0.96 5.62 15.47
N ALA A 57 0.36 6.25 14.47
CA ALA A 57 -0.97 6.85 14.58
C ALA A 57 -2.13 5.84 14.47
N GLY A 58 -1.86 4.53 14.50
CA GLY A 58 -2.89 3.49 14.49
C GLY A 58 -3.42 3.09 13.11
N TRP A 59 -2.79 3.53 12.01
CA TRP A 59 -3.24 3.16 10.67
C TRP A 59 -2.96 1.69 10.37
N VAL A 60 -3.86 1.08 9.59
CA VAL A 60 -3.79 -0.32 9.18
C VAL A 60 -3.12 -0.45 7.81
N LEU A 61 -2.12 -1.33 7.73
CA LEU A 61 -1.50 -1.75 6.46
C LEU A 61 -2.33 -2.88 5.85
N VAL A 62 -2.89 -2.63 4.67
CA VAL A 62 -3.60 -3.60 3.85
C VAL A 62 -2.57 -4.25 2.94
N SER A 63 -2.51 -5.58 2.94
CA SER A 63 -1.63 -6.34 2.04
C SER A 63 -2.15 -6.21 0.60
N SER A 64 -1.26 -5.87 -0.34
CA SER A 64 -1.58 -5.82 -1.77
C SER A 64 -1.96 -7.20 -2.35
N VAL A 65 -1.60 -8.29 -1.64
CA VAL A 65 -1.89 -9.68 -2.02
C VAL A 65 -3.39 -10.02 -1.87
N ASN A 66 -4.12 -9.26 -1.05
CA ASN A 66 -5.52 -9.54 -0.74
C ASN A 66 -6.52 -8.73 -1.56
N GLN A 67 -6.07 -7.97 -2.58
CA GLN A 67 -6.98 -7.24 -3.47
C GLN A 67 -7.48 -8.09 -4.65
N THR A 68 -6.90 -9.29 -4.83
CA THR A 68 -7.29 -10.27 -5.86
C THR A 68 -8.22 -11.37 -5.34
N GLY A 69 -8.67 -11.30 -4.08
CA GLY A 69 -9.55 -12.31 -3.46
C GLY A 69 -11.03 -12.25 -3.88
N LEU A 70 -11.38 -11.65 -5.02
CA LEU A 70 -12.73 -11.68 -5.59
C LEU A 70 -12.77 -12.32 -6.99
N MET A 71 -11.77 -13.13 -7.33
CA MET A 71 -11.83 -14.05 -8.47
C MET A 71 -11.09 -15.34 -8.10
N GLY A 72 -11.84 -16.37 -7.71
CA GLY A 72 -11.34 -17.75 -7.60
C GLY A 72 -11.52 -18.44 -6.25
N ASP A 73 -12.71 -18.38 -5.65
CA ASP A 73 -13.21 -19.51 -4.84
C ASP A 73 -13.56 -20.66 -5.80
N ASP A 74 -12.54 -21.28 -6.40
CA ASP A 74 -12.68 -22.55 -7.11
C ASP A 74 -12.15 -23.65 -6.17
N PHE A 75 -13.11 -24.32 -5.52
CA PHE A 75 -13.08 -25.72 -5.11
C PHE A 75 -11.70 -26.37 -4.96
N GLN A 76 -11.12 -26.26 -3.77
CA GLN A 76 -10.08 -27.20 -3.35
C GLN A 76 -10.35 -27.73 -1.93
N ASP A 77 -11.56 -28.27 -1.76
CA ASP A 77 -11.91 -29.19 -0.68
C ASP A 77 -12.21 -30.59 -1.25
N LEU A 78 -11.37 -31.01 -2.21
CA LEU A 78 -11.13 -32.43 -2.50
C LEU A 78 -9.80 -32.83 -1.85
N ALA A 79 -9.76 -32.72 -0.52
CA ALA A 79 -8.83 -33.52 0.27
C ALA A 79 -9.56 -34.84 0.59
N SER A 80 -9.24 -35.87 -0.20
CA SER A 80 -9.43 -37.27 0.19
C SER A 80 -8.63 -37.61 1.44
#